data_AF-A0AAE5WSD4-F1
#
_entry.id   AF-A0AAE5WSD4-F1
#
_cell.length_a   1.000
_cell.length_b   1.000
_cell.length_c   1.000
_cell.angle_alpha   90.00
_cell.angle_beta   90.00
_cell.angle_gamma   90.00
#
_symmetry.space_group_name_H-M   'P 1'
#
loop_
_entity.id
_entity.type
_entity.pdbx_description
1 polymer ?
#
loop_
_entity_poly.entity_id
_entity_poly.type
_entity_poly.pdbx_seq_one_letter_code
_entity_poly.pdbx_strand_id
1 'polypeptide(L)'
;MTSAWMRTGLAGVTAVAALLGGTVLAHAEAAKPPAVSTVILSLSPRTVRWATIYKVPDPADHDPYYHLEMIEKERHTPPWQFKRLAAYLVVTAEALDRSRLRRKAKTYFYKDIEFRLADKAWREQSPGQREAVVCRTAIVECIKSASE
;
A
#
# COMPACT_ATOMS: atom_id res chain seq x y z
N MET A 1 53.89 67.49 6.91
CA MET A 1 52.74 67.77 7.77
C MET A 1 52.55 66.60 8.71
N THR A 2 52.86 66.80 9.98
CA THR A 2 52.67 65.86 11.09
C THR A 2 51.30 66.13 11.75
N SER A 3 50.54 65.08 12.05
CA SER A 3 49.42 65.11 13.00
C SER A 3 49.12 63.65 13.40
N ALA A 4 49.44 63.27 14.64
CA ALA A 4 48.54 63.19 15.80
C ALA A 4 48.08 61.72 16.02
N TRP A 5 48.62 61.01 17.03
CA TRP A 5 48.06 60.82 18.40
C TRP A 5 46.71 60.05 18.37
N MET A 6 46.38 59.09 19.25
CA MET A 6 47.03 58.39 20.35
C MET A 6 46.11 57.17 20.67
N ARG A 7 46.66 56.26 21.48
CA ARG A 7 46.14 55.01 22.04
C ARG A 7 44.75 55.09 22.71
N THR A 8 44.02 53.96 22.66
CA THR A 8 43.30 53.21 23.75
C THR A 8 42.35 52.25 23.05
N GLY A 9 42.44 50.92 23.11
CA GLY A 9 42.48 50.07 24.29
C GLY A 9 41.05 49.69 24.67
N LEU A 10 40.61 48.45 24.41
CA LEU A 10 39.73 47.68 25.30
C LEU A 10 39.58 46.24 24.79
N ALA A 11 39.74 45.31 25.74
CA ALA A 11 39.48 43.89 25.62
C ALA A 11 38.03 43.61 25.20
N GLY A 12 37.79 42.49 24.50
CA GLY A 12 36.43 42.15 24.09
C GLY A 12 36.26 40.79 23.44
N VAL A 13 36.30 39.74 24.27
CA VAL A 13 35.49 38.52 24.18
C VAL A 13 35.64 37.64 22.93
N THR A 14 36.26 36.47 23.14
CA THR A 14 36.07 35.25 22.34
C THR A 14 34.60 34.85 22.31
N ALA A 15 34.00 34.81 21.12
CA ALA A 15 32.75 34.11 20.88
C ALA A 15 33.00 33.00 19.85
N VAL A 16 33.37 31.82 20.35
CA VAL A 16 33.28 30.58 19.57
C VAL A 16 31.79 30.29 19.42
N ALA A 17 31.24 30.50 18.23
CA ALA A 17 29.87 30.11 17.91
C ALA A 17 29.79 28.58 17.92
N ALA A 18 29.33 28.00 19.03
CA ALA A 18 28.94 26.60 19.09
C ALA A 18 27.70 26.43 18.22
N LEU A 19 27.89 25.92 17.00
CA LEU A 19 26.82 25.38 16.17
C LEU A 19 26.27 24.13 16.87
N LEU A 20 25.31 24.33 17.78
CA LEU A 20 24.42 23.27 18.24
C LEU A 20 23.51 22.92 17.06
N GLY A 21 24.02 22.09 16.16
CA GLY A 21 23.22 21.39 15.17
C GLY A 21 22.26 20.47 15.91
N GLY A 22 21.08 20.99 16.25
CA GLY A 22 19.98 20.19 16.74
C GLY A 22 19.62 19.18 15.66
N THR A 23 20.04 17.93 15.85
CA THR A 23 19.52 16.80 15.10
C THR A 23 18.05 16.68 15.49
N VAL A 24 17.18 17.28 14.67
CA VAL A 24 15.75 16.93 14.70
C VAL A 24 15.69 15.48 14.27
N LEU A 25 15.72 14.57 15.23
CA LEU A 25 15.32 13.18 15.05
C LEU A 25 13.82 13.22 14.76
N ALA A 26 13.47 13.53 13.51
CA ALA A 26 12.15 13.26 12.97
C ALA A 26 11.96 11.76 13.12
N HIS A 27 11.24 11.36 14.17
CA HIS A 27 10.79 10.00 14.32
C HIS A 27 9.90 9.76 13.11
N ALA A 28 10.37 8.96 12.15
CA ALA A 28 9.51 8.46 11.10
C ALA A 28 8.40 7.69 11.81
N GLU A 29 7.22 8.30 11.87
CA GLU A 29 6.05 7.66 12.45
C GLU A 29 5.87 6.35 11.68
N ALA A 30 5.95 5.23 12.40
CA ALA A 30 5.81 3.93 11.77
C ALA A 30 4.45 3.93 11.08
N ALA A 31 4.45 3.96 9.75
CA ALA A 31 3.23 4.02 8.96
C ALA A 31 2.31 2.92 9.47
N LYS A 32 1.15 3.32 10.01
CA LYS A 32 0.17 2.35 10.51
C LYS A 32 -0.09 1.39 9.37
N PRO A 33 0.11 0.06 9.55
CA PRO A 33 -0.18 -0.88 8.51
C PRO A 33 -1.61 -0.64 8.03
N PRO A 34 -1.88 -0.62 6.72
CA PRO A 34 -3.23 -0.44 6.23
C PRO A 34 -4.14 -1.47 6.91
N ALA A 35 -5.41 -1.12 7.11
CA ALA A 35 -6.39 -2.05 7.65
C ALA A 35 -6.61 -3.19 6.64
N VAL A 36 -5.71 -4.18 6.67
CA VAL A 36 -5.76 -5.34 5.79
C VAL A 36 -6.95 -6.18 6.21
N SER A 37 -7.84 -6.44 5.27
CA SER A 37 -9.01 -7.30 5.50
C SER A 37 -9.08 -8.43 4.48
N THR A 38 -9.71 -9.54 4.87
CA THR A 38 -9.84 -10.71 4.01
C THR A 38 -11.30 -10.97 3.68
N VAL A 39 -11.57 -11.31 2.41
CA VAL A 39 -12.90 -11.64 1.92
C VAL A 39 -12.88 -13.02 1.28
N ILE A 40 -13.74 -13.93 1.74
CA ILE A 40 -13.91 -15.23 1.09
C ILE A 40 -14.75 -15.03 -0.16
N LEU A 41 -14.25 -15.52 -1.29
CA LEU A 41 -14.90 -15.38 -2.60
C LEU A 41 -15.57 -16.69 -3.04
N SER A 42 -14.96 -17.83 -2.71
CA SER A 42 -15.56 -19.14 -2.95
C SER A 42 -15.01 -20.16 -1.97
N LEU A 43 -15.84 -21.14 -1.59
CA LEU A 43 -15.46 -22.20 -0.66
C LEU A 43 -16.12 -23.52 -1.08
N SER A 44 -15.28 -24.49 -1.46
CA SER A 44 -15.66 -25.86 -1.79
C SER A 44 -15.00 -26.86 -0.83
N PRO A 45 -15.35 -28.16 -0.90
CA PRO A 45 -14.63 -29.19 -0.13
C PRO A 45 -13.14 -29.26 -0.44
N ARG A 46 -12.72 -28.93 -1.67
CA ARG A 46 -11.32 -29.03 -2.13
C ARG A 46 -10.56 -27.71 -2.09
N THR A 47 -11.22 -26.59 -2.33
CA THR A 47 -10.55 -25.32 -2.57
C THR A 47 -11.20 -24.18 -1.80
N VAL A 48 -10.39 -23.20 -1.44
CA VAL A 48 -10.84 -21.88 -0.97
C VAL A 48 -10.22 -20.81 -1.86
N ARG A 49 -11.03 -19.81 -2.21
CA ARG A 49 -10.53 -18.58 -2.85
C ARG A 49 -10.87 -17.40 -1.95
N TRP A 50 -9.89 -16.54 -1.73
CA TRP A 50 -10.09 -15.31 -0.97
C TRP A 50 -9.35 -14.16 -1.63
N ALA A 51 -9.81 -12.95 -1.32
CA ALA A 51 -9.11 -11.72 -1.58
C ALA A 51 -8.52 -11.16 -0.28
N THR A 52 -7.29 -10.65 -0.36
CA THR A 52 -6.71 -9.78 0.67
C THR A 52 -6.81 -8.35 0.18
N ILE A 53 -7.58 -7.53 0.89
CA ILE A 53 -7.75 -6.10 0.61
C ILE A 53 -6.63 -5.35 1.30
N TYR A 54 -5.78 -4.71 0.51
CA TYR A 54 -4.66 -3.91 1.00
C TYR A 54 -4.98 -2.42 1.02
N LYS A 55 -5.90 -1.96 0.14
CA LYS A 55 -6.39 -0.59 0.12
C LYS A 55 -7.90 -0.55 0.00
N VAL A 56 -8.49 0.36 0.74
CA VAL A 56 -9.92 0.68 0.71
C VAL A 56 -10.10 2.04 0.05
N PRO A 57 -11.30 2.37 -0.45
CA PRO A 57 -11.57 3.70 -0.99
C PRO A 57 -11.21 4.79 0.01
N ASP A 58 -10.41 5.75 -0.44
CA ASP A 58 -10.00 6.91 0.35
C ASP A 58 -10.35 8.20 -0.41
N PRO A 59 -11.30 9.01 0.11
CA PRO A 59 -11.64 10.29 -0.48
C PRO A 59 -10.46 11.25 -0.61
N ALA A 60 -9.45 11.16 0.28
CA ALA A 60 -8.26 12.03 0.24
C ALA A 60 -7.32 11.69 -0.92
N ASP A 61 -7.25 10.42 -1.30
CA ASP A 61 -6.40 9.93 -2.40
C ASP A 61 -7.10 10.00 -3.76
N HIS A 62 -8.36 10.46 -3.80
CA HIS A 62 -9.23 10.43 -4.97
C HIS A 62 -9.31 9.04 -5.64
N ASP A 63 -9.16 7.99 -4.82
CA ASP A 63 -9.19 6.60 -5.26
C ASP A 63 -10.46 5.93 -4.70
N PRO A 64 -11.53 5.78 -5.51
CA PRO A 64 -12.79 5.24 -5.04
C PRO A 64 -12.81 3.70 -4.99
N TYR A 65 -11.68 3.03 -5.22
CA TYR A 65 -11.62 1.60 -5.45
C TYR A 65 -11.01 0.82 -4.28
N TYR A 66 -11.33 -0.47 -4.25
CA TYR A 66 -10.63 -1.43 -3.41
C TYR A 66 -9.49 -2.05 -4.22
N HIS A 67 -8.33 -2.20 -3.59
CA HIS A 67 -7.16 -2.83 -4.20
C HIS A 67 -6.82 -4.09 -3.42
N LEU A 68 -6.75 -5.20 -4.14
CA LEU A 68 -6.63 -6.51 -3.55
C LEU A 68 -5.70 -7.43 -4.34
N GLU A 69 -5.22 -8.47 -3.67
CA GLU A 69 -4.71 -9.68 -4.33
C GLU A 69 -5.77 -10.79 -4.20
N MET A 70 -5.77 -11.75 -5.11
CA MET A 70 -6.63 -12.94 -5.05
C MET A 70 -5.82 -14.23 -5.06
N ILE A 71 -6.11 -15.10 -4.09
CA ILE A 71 -5.46 -16.39 -3.92
C ILE A 71 -6.48 -17.52 -4.04
N GLU A 72 -6.06 -18.62 -4.66
CA GLU A 72 -6.67 -19.93 -4.55
C GLU A 72 -5.75 -20.86 -3.78
N LYS A 73 -6.32 -21.64 -2.87
CA LYS A 73 -5.58 -22.69 -2.17
C LYS A 73 -6.40 -23.97 -2.09
N GLU A 74 -5.73 -25.09 -2.35
CA GLU A 74 -6.27 -26.39 -2.00
C GLU A 74 -6.32 -26.56 -0.47
N ARG A 75 -7.42 -27.12 0.02
CA ARG A 75 -7.63 -27.40 1.43
C ARG A 75 -6.74 -28.57 1.83
N HIS A 76 -6.26 -28.55 3.07
CA HIS A 76 -5.40 -29.61 3.64
C HIS A 76 -4.01 -29.77 3.01
N THR A 77 -3.62 -28.95 2.04
CA THR A 77 -2.23 -28.88 1.57
C THR A 77 -1.39 -27.93 2.43
N PRO A 78 -0.04 -28.04 2.41
CA PRO A 78 0.82 -27.12 3.13
C PRO A 78 0.59 -25.63 2.80
N PRO A 79 0.88 -24.70 3.73
CA PRO A 79 0.63 -23.27 3.51
C PRO A 79 1.33 -22.67 2.28
N TRP A 80 2.51 -23.16 1.91
CA TRP A 80 3.27 -22.65 0.76
C TRP A 80 2.75 -23.12 -0.60
N GLN A 81 1.81 -24.07 -0.64
CA GLN A 81 1.17 -24.53 -1.86
C GLN A 81 -0.12 -23.75 -2.10
N PHE A 82 -0.03 -22.70 -2.90
CA PHE A 82 -1.14 -21.85 -3.30
C PHE A 82 -0.96 -21.36 -4.73
N LYS A 83 -2.05 -20.90 -5.34
CA LYS A 83 -2.04 -20.20 -6.62
C LYS A 83 -2.42 -18.75 -6.36
N ARG A 84 -1.58 -17.82 -6.82
CA ARG A 84 -1.94 -16.41 -6.90
C ARG A 84 -2.69 -16.20 -8.21
N LEU A 85 -4.00 -16.03 -8.11
CA LEU A 85 -4.86 -15.84 -9.28
C LEU A 85 -4.78 -14.40 -9.81
N ALA A 86 -4.59 -13.43 -8.92
CA ALA A 86 -4.24 -12.07 -9.28
C ALA A 86 -3.30 -11.49 -8.21
N ALA A 87 -2.14 -10.96 -8.63
CA ALA A 87 -1.25 -10.23 -7.73
C ALA A 87 -1.80 -8.84 -7.36
N TYR A 88 -2.61 -8.29 -8.26
CA TYR A 88 -3.25 -7.00 -8.10
C TYR A 88 -4.54 -6.97 -8.89
N LEU A 89 -5.60 -6.49 -8.27
CA LEU A 89 -6.88 -6.22 -8.88
C LEU A 89 -7.48 -4.98 -8.23
N VAL A 90 -8.09 -4.13 -9.05
CA VAL A 90 -8.83 -2.95 -8.62
C VAL A 90 -10.30 -3.23 -8.84
N VAL A 91 -11.13 -3.08 -7.80
CA VAL A 91 -12.56 -3.42 -7.85
C VAL A 91 -13.41 -2.30 -7.30
N THR A 92 -14.63 -2.20 -7.82
CA THR A 92 -15.66 -1.34 -7.22
C THR A 92 -16.20 -1.96 -5.93
N ALA A 93 -16.83 -1.14 -5.08
CA ALA A 93 -17.54 -1.62 -3.89
C ALA A 93 -18.62 -2.66 -4.26
N GLU A 94 -19.37 -2.39 -5.34
CA GLU A 94 -20.43 -3.25 -5.83
C GLU A 94 -19.91 -4.62 -6.31
N ALA A 95 -18.78 -4.64 -7.02
CA ALA A 95 -18.09 -5.86 -7.44
C ALA A 95 -17.63 -6.69 -6.24
N LEU A 96 -17.05 -6.03 -5.23
CA LEU A 96 -16.61 -6.69 -4.00
C LEU A 96 -17.80 -7.30 -3.22
N ASP A 97 -18.89 -6.56 -3.09
CA ASP A 97 -20.08 -7.00 -2.37
C ASP A 97 -20.77 -8.19 -3.05
N ARG A 98 -20.91 -8.15 -4.38
CA ARG A 98 -21.40 -9.30 -5.17
C ARG A 98 -20.53 -10.55 -4.99
N SER A 99 -19.23 -10.36 -4.81
CA SER A 99 -18.26 -11.47 -4.74
C SER A 99 -18.17 -12.10 -3.35
N ARG A 100 -18.67 -11.42 -2.31
CA ARG A 100 -18.46 -11.81 -0.93
C ARG A 100 -19.32 -13.01 -0.53
N LEU A 101 -18.65 -14.09 -0.16
CA LEU A 101 -19.28 -15.23 0.50
C LEU A 101 -19.28 -15.04 2.02
N ARG A 102 -20.45 -15.02 2.66
CA ARG A 102 -20.62 -14.87 4.12
C ARG A 102 -20.27 -16.13 4.94
N ARG A 103 -19.29 -16.90 4.49
CA ARG A 103 -18.78 -18.11 5.16
C ARG A 103 -17.35 -17.88 5.59
N LYS A 104 -16.97 -18.38 6.77
CA LYS A 104 -15.59 -18.33 7.24
C LYS A 104 -14.80 -19.51 6.66
N ALA A 105 -13.54 -19.26 6.34
CA ALA A 105 -12.58 -20.27 5.93
C ALA A 105 -11.20 -19.91 6.47
N LYS A 106 -10.33 -20.92 6.65
CA LYS A 106 -8.93 -20.67 6.98
C LYS A 106 -8.25 -20.03 5.76
N THR A 107 -7.65 -18.88 5.96
CA THR A 107 -6.85 -18.16 4.96
C THR A 107 -5.43 -17.99 5.47
N TYR A 108 -4.56 -17.51 4.58
CA TYR A 108 -3.17 -17.20 4.88
C TYR A 108 -2.85 -15.81 4.35
N PHE A 109 -1.93 -15.14 5.04
CA PHE A 109 -1.39 -13.87 4.60
C PHE A 109 0.01 -14.13 4.05
N TYR A 110 0.21 -13.88 2.75
CA TYR A 110 1.49 -14.06 2.07
C TYR A 110 2.19 -12.71 1.90
N LYS A 111 3.45 -12.74 1.44
CA LYS A 111 4.19 -11.49 1.15
C LYS A 111 3.46 -10.69 0.07
N ASP A 112 3.33 -9.40 0.33
CA ASP A 112 2.60 -8.41 -0.47
C ASP A 112 3.49 -7.67 -1.48
N ILE A 113 4.73 -8.12 -1.69
CA ILE A 113 5.68 -7.43 -2.58
C ILE A 113 5.13 -7.28 -4.01
N GLU A 114 4.49 -8.32 -4.55
CA GLU A 114 3.91 -8.26 -5.90
C GLU A 114 2.72 -7.31 -5.98
N PHE A 115 1.92 -7.26 -4.91
CA PHE A 115 0.84 -6.29 -4.80
C PHE A 115 1.41 -4.87 -4.82
N ARG A 116 2.42 -4.57 -3.98
CA ARG A 116 3.00 -3.23 -3.88
C ARG A 116 3.64 -2.75 -5.19
N LEU A 117 4.29 -3.65 -5.93
CA LEU A 117 4.88 -3.34 -7.23
C LEU A 117 3.80 -3.03 -8.27
N ALA A 118 2.76 -3.87 -8.38
CA ALA A 118 1.67 -3.68 -9.32
C ALA A 118 0.80 -2.46 -8.97
N ASP A 119 0.60 -2.19 -7.68
CA ASP A 119 -0.10 -1.02 -7.17
C ASP A 119 0.61 0.29 -7.52
N LYS A 120 1.94 0.29 -7.44
CA LYS A 120 2.76 1.40 -7.94
C LYS A 120 2.59 1.58 -9.44
N ALA A 121 2.71 0.50 -10.21
CA ALA A 121 2.57 0.55 -11.67
C ALA A 121 1.19 1.06 -12.11
N TRP A 122 0.11 0.65 -11.43
CA TRP A 122 -1.24 1.15 -11.70
C TRP A 122 -1.35 2.66 -11.47
N ARG A 123 -0.78 3.19 -10.37
CA ARG A 123 -0.78 4.65 -10.11
C ARG A 123 -0.06 5.47 -11.18
N GLU A 124 0.95 4.90 -11.82
CA GLU A 124 1.72 5.57 -12.87
C GLU A 124 0.96 5.63 -14.21
N GLN A 125 -0.17 4.92 -14.34
CA GLN A 125 -1.01 4.95 -15.53
C GLN A 125 -1.86 6.23 -15.63
N SER A 126 -2.19 6.61 -16.86
CA SER A 126 -3.15 7.68 -17.11
C SER A 126 -4.53 7.34 -16.52
N PRO A 127 -5.38 8.33 -16.20
CA PRO A 127 -6.72 8.08 -15.65
C PRO A 127 -7.55 7.10 -16.49
N GLY A 128 -7.53 7.22 -17.82
CA GLY A 128 -8.26 6.31 -18.71
C GLY A 128 -7.75 4.87 -18.67
N GLN A 129 -6.43 4.68 -18.58
CA GLN A 129 -5.83 3.35 -18.43
C GLN A 129 -6.19 2.72 -17.07
N ARG A 130 -6.14 3.52 -16.00
CA ARG A 130 -6.54 3.07 -14.66
C ARG A 130 -8.00 2.61 -14.63
N GLU A 131 -8.89 3.39 -15.25
CA GLU A 131 -10.33 3.12 -15.29
C GLU A 131 -10.67 1.86 -16.10
N ALA A 132 -9.93 1.60 -17.18
CA ALA A 132 -10.14 0.46 -18.07
C ALA A 132 -9.90 -0.89 -17.40
N VAL A 133 -9.02 -0.95 -16.40
CA VAL A 133 -8.67 -2.21 -15.71
C VAL A 133 -9.48 -2.47 -14.43
N VAL A 134 -10.43 -1.58 -14.08
CA VAL A 134 -11.28 -1.76 -12.90
C VAL A 134 -12.28 -2.89 -13.13
N CYS A 135 -12.27 -3.87 -12.24
CA CYS A 135 -13.25 -4.94 -12.21
C CYS A 135 -14.60 -4.42 -11.67
N ARG A 136 -15.65 -4.54 -12.49
CA ARG A 136 -17.02 -4.11 -12.16
C ARG A 136 -18.00 -5.27 -11.96
N THR A 137 -17.63 -6.49 -12.34
CA THR A 137 -18.44 -7.71 -12.16
C THR A 137 -17.97 -8.50 -10.94
N ALA A 138 -18.38 -9.76 -10.77
CA ALA A 138 -17.84 -10.56 -9.68
C ALA A 138 -16.33 -10.80 -9.90
N ILE A 139 -15.53 -10.72 -8.84
CA ILE A 139 -14.06 -10.81 -8.88
C ILE A 139 -13.59 -12.07 -9.60
N VAL A 140 -14.25 -13.21 -9.36
CA VAL A 140 -13.91 -14.49 -10.01
C VAL A 140 -14.15 -14.44 -11.52
N GLU A 141 -15.14 -13.67 -11.99
CA GLU A 141 -15.46 -13.51 -13.41
C GLU A 141 -14.40 -12.62 -14.09
N CYS A 142 -14.03 -11.50 -13.47
CA CYS A 142 -12.99 -10.61 -13.97
C CYS A 142 -11.66 -11.34 -14.24
N ILE A 143 -11.26 -12.25 -13.35
CA ILE A 143 -10.02 -13.03 -13.54
C ILE A 143 -10.13 -14.02 -14.71
N LYS A 144 -11.30 -14.65 -14.89
CA LYS A 144 -11.51 -15.58 -16.00
C LYS A 144 -11.38 -14.85 -17.34
N SER A 145 -12.06 -13.72 -17.49
CA SER A 145 -12.01 -12.93 -18.72
C SER A 145 -10.63 -12.32 -19.02
N ALA A 146 -9.79 -12.12 -18.01
CA ALA A 146 -8.41 -11.65 -18.20
C ALA A 146 -7.42 -12.76 -18.59
N SER A 147 -7.85 -14.03 -18.51
CA SER A 147 -7.01 -15.21 -18.83
C SER A 147 -7.30 -15.80 -20.21
N GLU A 148 -8.26 -15.23 -20.94
CA GLU A 148 -8.66 -15.56 -22.32
C GLU A 148 -8.03 -14.57 -23.31
#